data_AF-A0A2T3Z9S9-F1
#
_entry.id   AF-A0A2T3Z9S9-F1
#
_cell.length_a   1.000
_cell.length_b   1.000
_cell.length_c   1.000
_cell.angle_alpha   90.00
_cell.angle_beta   90.00
_cell.angle_gamma   90.00
#
_symmetry.space_group_name_H-M   'P 1'
#
loop_
_entity.id
_entity.type
_entity.pdbx_description
1 polymer ?
#
loop_
_entity_poly.entity_id
_entity_poly.type
_entity_poly.pdbx_seq_one_letter_code
_entity_poly.pdbx_strand_id
1 'polypeptide(L)'
;MATSNTIPDTQLGLSAEEVQLLRQGQAALGGGGGSASSRAASRASSQGLLMLDSSSLSALGRYFDRLMAGIEQNIRYLSEQAQMFTQVQYDRAGNIIDGADAEIARYADILRQLDELEVDFDRIAHIKEIVKGYRSRVEALEKDLESSGGGSSNRHKHSSHHHKHSHKHSSSRHK
;
A
#
# COMPACT_ATOMS: atom_id res chain seq x y z
N MET A 1 -58.26 -42.13 1.76
CA MET A 1 -56.80 -42.34 1.80
C MET A 1 -56.17 -41.33 0.87
N ALA A 2 -55.38 -40.37 1.38
CA ALA A 2 -54.67 -39.44 0.51
C ALA A 2 -53.52 -40.20 -0.16
N THR A 3 -53.61 -40.39 -1.48
CA THR A 3 -52.53 -40.93 -2.30
C THR A 3 -51.41 -39.91 -2.31
N SER A 4 -50.30 -40.19 -1.62
CA SER A 4 -49.08 -39.39 -1.73
C SER A 4 -48.61 -39.44 -3.19
N ASN A 5 -48.90 -38.39 -3.96
CA ASN A 5 -48.58 -38.31 -5.38
C ASN A 5 -47.08 -37.99 -5.52
N THR A 6 -46.26 -39.04 -5.48
CA THR A 6 -44.81 -38.97 -5.64
C THR A 6 -44.44 -39.27 -7.08
N ILE A 7 -43.74 -38.35 -7.73
CA ILE A 7 -43.28 -38.48 -9.13
C ILE A 7 -41.75 -38.60 -9.11
N PRO A 8 -41.15 -39.50 -9.91
CA PRO A 8 -39.69 -39.57 -10.07
C PRO A 8 -39.14 -38.29 -10.68
N ASP A 9 -38.00 -37.82 -10.19
CA ASP A 9 -37.33 -36.61 -10.66
C ASP A 9 -37.00 -36.64 -12.17
N THR A 10 -36.68 -37.80 -12.72
CA THR A 10 -36.41 -38.03 -14.15
C THR A 10 -37.60 -37.79 -15.08
N GLN A 11 -38.84 -37.78 -14.56
CA GLN A 11 -40.04 -37.60 -15.38
C GLN A 11 -40.43 -36.13 -15.58
N LEU A 12 -39.81 -35.21 -14.84
CA LEU A 12 -40.15 -33.79 -14.88
C LEU A 12 -39.39 -33.01 -15.97
N GLY A 13 -38.43 -33.67 -16.64
CA GLY A 13 -37.60 -33.03 -17.67
C GLY A 13 -36.71 -31.90 -17.12
N LEU A 14 -36.51 -31.86 -15.80
CA LEU A 14 -35.70 -30.87 -15.10
C LEU A 14 -34.24 -31.30 -15.07
N SER A 15 -33.34 -30.33 -15.13
CA SER A 15 -31.92 -30.53 -14.86
C SER A 15 -31.69 -30.94 -13.40
N ALA A 16 -30.54 -31.57 -13.13
CA ALA A 16 -30.19 -31.99 -11.77
C ALA A 16 -30.16 -30.81 -10.77
N GLU A 17 -29.76 -29.62 -11.23
CA GLU A 17 -29.73 -28.39 -10.43
C GLU A 17 -31.13 -27.89 -10.08
N GLU A 18 -32.05 -27.88 -11.04
CA GLU A 18 -33.45 -27.49 -10.82
C GLU A 18 -34.16 -28.45 -9.86
N VAL A 19 -33.89 -29.75 -9.98
CA VAL A 19 -34.39 -30.77 -9.04
C VAL A 19 -33.88 -30.49 -7.63
N GLN A 20 -32.60 -30.13 -7.48
CA GLN A 20 -32.01 -29.82 -6.18
C GLN A 20 -32.59 -28.54 -5.56
N LEU A 21 -32.84 -27.51 -6.37
CA LEU A 21 -33.52 -26.28 -5.95
C LEU A 21 -34.95 -26.56 -5.46
N LEU A 22 -35.69 -27.41 -6.18
CA LEU A 22 -37.03 -27.85 -5.78
C LEU A 22 -37.00 -28.64 -4.47
N ARG A 23 -36.04 -29.55 -4.30
CA ARG A 23 -35.84 -30.31 -3.04
C ARG A 23 -35.55 -29.37 -1.88
N GLN A 24 -34.71 -28.35 -2.09
CA GLN A 24 -34.39 -27.35 -1.08
C GLN A 24 -35.62 -26.51 -0.72
N GLY A 25 -36.41 -26.08 -1.70
CA GLY A 25 -37.68 -25.37 -1.46
C GLY A 25 -38.67 -26.23 -0.65
N GLN A 26 -38.86 -27.49 -1.04
CA GLN A 26 -39.72 -28.43 -0.30
C GLN A 26 -39.23 -28.69 1.13
N ALA A 27 -37.92 -28.76 1.35
CA ALA A 27 -37.34 -28.89 2.68
C ALA A 27 -37.54 -27.62 3.53
N ALA A 28 -37.36 -26.43 2.95
CA ALA A 28 -37.58 -25.15 3.62
C ALA A 28 -39.06 -24.94 4.01
N LEU A 29 -39.98 -25.39 3.16
CA LEU A 29 -41.42 -25.38 3.41
C LEU A 29 -41.86 -26.45 4.42
N GLY A 30 -41.24 -27.64 4.39
CA GLY A 30 -41.52 -28.75 5.30
C GLY A 30 -40.97 -28.55 6.73
N GLY A 31 -40.02 -27.64 6.93
CA GLY A 31 -39.44 -27.33 8.24
C GLY A 31 -40.34 -26.50 9.16
N GLY A 32 -41.35 -25.80 8.62
CA GLY A 32 -42.18 -24.84 9.37
C GLY A 32 -43.40 -25.42 10.08
N GLY A 33 -43.77 -26.68 9.83
CA GLY A 33 -44.94 -27.32 10.45
C GLY A 33 -44.74 -28.82 10.56
N GLY A 34 -44.60 -29.33 11.79
CA GLY A 34 -44.28 -30.72 12.13
C GLY A 34 -45.35 -31.76 11.79
N SER A 35 -45.82 -31.76 10.54
CA SER A 35 -46.81 -32.70 10.01
C SER A 35 -46.10 -33.90 9.34
N ALA A 36 -46.76 -35.06 9.31
CA ALA A 36 -46.24 -36.31 8.72
C ALA A 36 -45.73 -36.15 7.26
N SER A 37 -46.17 -35.09 6.58
CA SER A 37 -45.71 -34.61 5.27
C SER A 37 -44.21 -34.34 5.18
N SER A 38 -43.58 -33.77 6.21
CA SER A 38 -42.14 -33.43 6.17
C SER A 38 -41.25 -34.67 6.22
N ARG A 39 -41.66 -35.69 6.98
CA ARG A 39 -40.95 -36.98 7.02
C ARG A 39 -41.19 -37.78 5.73
N ALA A 40 -42.38 -37.71 5.17
CA ALA A 40 -42.70 -38.32 3.88
C ALA A 40 -41.94 -37.66 2.73
N ALA A 41 -41.84 -36.33 2.69
CA ALA A 41 -41.07 -35.57 1.72
C ALA A 41 -39.57 -35.84 1.81
N SER A 42 -38.99 -35.89 3.02
CA SER A 42 -37.57 -36.25 3.20
C SER A 42 -37.28 -37.69 2.77
N ARG A 43 -38.19 -38.63 3.03
CA ARG A 43 -38.05 -40.04 2.58
C ARG A 43 -38.22 -40.17 1.07
N ALA A 44 -39.23 -39.54 0.49
CA ALA A 44 -39.39 -39.45 -0.96
C ALA A 44 -38.12 -38.84 -1.58
N SER A 45 -37.58 -37.78 -0.96
CA SER A 45 -36.39 -37.11 -1.45
C SER A 45 -35.16 -38.01 -1.46
N SER A 46 -34.96 -38.77 -0.37
CA SER A 46 -33.89 -39.77 -0.27
C SER A 46 -34.02 -40.93 -1.26
N GLN A 47 -35.20 -41.14 -1.84
CA GLN A 47 -35.48 -42.17 -2.85
C GLN A 47 -35.53 -41.61 -4.28
N GLY A 48 -35.12 -40.36 -4.52
CA GLY A 48 -35.20 -39.74 -5.85
C GLY A 48 -36.61 -39.33 -6.25
N LEU A 49 -37.57 -39.40 -5.35
CA LEU A 49 -38.98 -39.06 -5.59
C LEU A 49 -39.25 -37.62 -5.13
N LEU A 50 -40.11 -36.93 -5.85
CA LEU A 50 -40.59 -35.59 -5.53
C LEU A 50 -42.08 -35.64 -5.19
N MET A 51 -42.47 -35.02 -4.07
CA MET A 51 -43.86 -35.00 -3.62
C MET A 51 -44.59 -33.79 -4.21
N LEU A 52 -45.46 -34.02 -5.19
CA LEU A 52 -46.13 -32.99 -5.97
C LEU A 52 -47.63 -32.99 -5.68
N ASP A 53 -47.98 -32.55 -4.47
CA ASP A 53 -49.34 -32.22 -4.08
C ASP A 53 -49.65 -30.77 -4.50
N SER A 54 -50.89 -30.50 -4.93
CA SER A 54 -51.44 -29.15 -5.11
C SER A 54 -51.12 -28.17 -3.97
N SER A 55 -51.12 -28.64 -2.72
CA SER A 55 -50.78 -27.82 -1.55
C SER A 55 -49.29 -27.51 -1.47
N SER A 56 -48.42 -28.49 -1.79
CA SER A 56 -46.96 -28.27 -1.81
C SER A 56 -46.53 -27.38 -2.97
N LEU A 57 -47.16 -27.51 -4.14
CA LEU A 57 -46.92 -26.65 -5.30
C LEU A 57 -47.36 -25.20 -5.07
N SER A 58 -48.54 -24.98 -4.50
CA SER A 58 -49.01 -23.62 -4.19
C SER A 58 -48.15 -22.94 -3.12
N ALA A 59 -47.68 -23.70 -2.13
CA ALA A 59 -46.79 -23.19 -1.10
C ALA A 59 -45.37 -22.91 -1.66
N LEU A 60 -44.89 -23.74 -2.58
CA LEU A 60 -43.64 -23.53 -3.31
C LEU A 60 -43.68 -22.28 -4.21
N GLY A 61 -44.80 -22.03 -4.90
CA GLY A 61 -45.00 -20.79 -5.66
C GLY A 61 -44.83 -19.54 -4.78
N ARG A 62 -45.51 -19.52 -3.62
CA ARG A 62 -45.38 -18.42 -2.64
C ARG A 62 -43.96 -18.26 -2.10
N TYR A 63 -43.22 -19.36 -1.95
CA TYR A 63 -41.82 -19.30 -1.51
C TYR A 63 -40.94 -18.66 -2.58
N PHE A 64 -41.09 -19.04 -3.85
CA PHE A 64 -40.36 -18.43 -4.95
C PHE A 64 -40.71 -16.96 -5.14
N ASP A 65 -41.99 -16.57 -5.00
CA ASP A 65 -42.39 -15.15 -5.07
C ASP A 65 -41.68 -14.31 -3.99
N ARG A 66 -41.60 -14.83 -2.75
CA ARG A 66 -40.89 -14.16 -1.65
C ARG A 66 -39.38 -14.11 -1.89
N LEU A 67 -38.81 -15.19 -2.43
CA LEU A 67 -37.39 -15.25 -2.75
C LEU A 67 -37.03 -14.26 -3.86
N MET A 68 -37.86 -14.15 -4.90
CA MET A 68 -37.66 -13.16 -5.97
C MET A 68 -37.80 -11.74 -5.44
N ALA A 69 -38.83 -11.45 -4.65
CA ALA A 69 -38.97 -10.14 -4.00
C ALA A 69 -37.75 -9.80 -3.10
N GLY A 70 -37.22 -10.78 -2.37
CA GLY A 70 -36.01 -10.62 -1.57
C GLY A 70 -34.74 -10.37 -2.41
N ILE A 71 -34.59 -11.09 -3.53
CA ILE A 71 -33.50 -10.89 -4.48
C ILE A 71 -33.58 -9.48 -5.09
N GLU A 72 -34.76 -9.03 -5.51
CA GLU A 72 -34.95 -7.67 -6.03
C GLU A 72 -34.54 -6.61 -5.01
N GLN A 73 -34.94 -6.77 -3.76
CA GLN A 73 -34.55 -5.85 -2.68
C GLN A 73 -33.03 -5.86 -2.47
N ASN A 74 -32.40 -7.03 -2.46
CA ASN A 74 -30.95 -7.15 -2.33
C ASN A 74 -30.20 -6.53 -3.50
N ILE A 75 -30.69 -6.68 -4.73
CA ILE A 75 -30.09 -6.05 -5.92
C ILE A 75 -30.18 -4.52 -5.80
N ARG A 76 -31.33 -3.97 -5.41
CA ARG A 76 -31.49 -2.52 -5.19
C ARG A 76 -30.52 -2.02 -4.12
N TYR A 77 -30.46 -2.69 -2.98
CA TYR A 77 -29.55 -2.34 -1.89
C TYR A 77 -28.07 -2.39 -2.33
N LEU A 78 -27.67 -3.44 -3.04
CA LEU A 78 -26.30 -3.58 -3.53
C LEU A 78 -25.94 -2.47 -4.54
N SER A 79 -26.89 -2.09 -5.41
CA SER A 79 -26.71 -0.99 -6.35
C SER A 79 -26.50 0.36 -5.64
N GLU A 80 -27.31 0.65 -4.62
CA GLU A 80 -27.16 1.86 -3.80
C GLU A 80 -25.80 1.87 -3.07
N GLN A 81 -25.40 0.75 -2.49
CA GLN A 81 -24.11 0.61 -1.82
C GLN A 81 -22.93 0.77 -2.79
N ALA A 82 -23.02 0.22 -4.01
CA ALA A 82 -22.00 0.38 -5.03
C ALA A 82 -21.86 1.84 -5.47
N GLN A 83 -22.98 2.55 -5.63
CA GLN A 83 -22.97 3.98 -5.96
C GLN A 83 -22.33 4.82 -4.84
N MET A 84 -22.73 4.58 -3.58
CA MET A 84 -22.16 5.26 -2.41
C MET A 84 -20.66 4.98 -2.26
N PHE A 85 -20.26 3.72 -2.40
CA PHE A 85 -18.84 3.34 -2.35
C PHE A 85 -18.04 4.06 -3.42
N THR A 86 -18.55 4.08 -4.65
CA THR A 86 -17.89 4.75 -5.77
C THR A 86 -17.68 6.24 -5.48
N GLN A 87 -18.70 6.92 -4.95
CA GLN A 87 -18.59 8.33 -4.58
C GLN A 87 -17.54 8.57 -3.49
N VAL A 88 -17.56 7.77 -2.42
CA VAL A 88 -16.56 7.87 -1.33
C VAL A 88 -15.15 7.60 -1.84
N GLN A 89 -14.97 6.66 -2.77
CA GLN A 89 -13.65 6.41 -3.37
C GLN A 89 -13.17 7.57 -4.22
N TYR A 90 -14.06 8.23 -4.99
CA TYR A 90 -13.70 9.44 -5.73
C TYR A 90 -13.29 10.58 -4.80
N ASP A 91 -14.05 10.83 -3.73
CA ASP A 91 -13.72 11.88 -2.75
C ASP A 91 -12.40 11.59 -2.02
N ARG A 92 -12.16 10.33 -1.64
CA ARG A 92 -10.91 9.91 -1.00
C ARG A 92 -9.72 10.06 -1.94
N ALA A 93 -9.86 9.65 -3.19
CA ALA A 93 -8.80 9.77 -4.19
C ALA A 93 -8.47 11.25 -4.46
N GLY A 94 -9.47 12.13 -4.56
CA GLY A 94 -9.28 13.56 -4.70
C GLY A 94 -8.46 14.17 -3.56
N ASN A 95 -8.88 13.91 -2.31
CA ASN A 95 -8.15 14.43 -1.13
C ASN A 95 -6.71 13.91 -1.03
N ILE A 96 -6.43 12.67 -1.47
CA ILE A 96 -5.07 12.12 -1.47
C ILE A 96 -4.20 12.81 -2.54
N ILE A 97 -4.76 13.09 -3.71
CA ILE A 97 -4.05 13.78 -4.80
C ILE A 97 -3.71 15.20 -4.37
N ASP A 98 -4.68 15.95 -3.83
CA ASP A 98 -4.46 17.32 -3.35
C ASP A 98 -3.40 17.37 -2.24
N GLY A 99 -3.43 16.39 -1.33
CA GLY A 99 -2.40 16.24 -0.30
C GLY A 99 -1.01 15.90 -0.86
N ALA A 100 -0.94 15.08 -1.91
CA ALA A 100 0.30 14.73 -2.57
C ALA A 100 0.92 15.92 -3.30
N ASP A 101 0.13 16.72 -4.01
CA ASP A 101 0.60 17.93 -4.70
C ASP A 101 1.17 18.96 -3.72
N ALA A 102 0.52 19.14 -2.56
CA ALA A 102 1.03 20.02 -1.51
C ALA A 102 2.39 19.54 -0.96
N GLU A 103 2.56 18.23 -0.80
CA GLU A 103 3.81 17.65 -0.32
C GLU A 103 4.91 17.68 -1.40
N ILE A 104 4.58 17.49 -2.67
CA ILE A 104 5.51 17.69 -3.80
C ILE A 104 6.01 19.14 -3.81
N ALA A 105 5.12 20.13 -3.64
CA ALA A 105 5.51 21.53 -3.57
C ALA A 105 6.44 21.82 -2.39
N ARG A 106 6.16 21.23 -1.22
CA ARG A 106 7.04 21.31 -0.05
C ARG A 106 8.42 20.71 -0.35
N TYR A 107 8.49 19.51 -0.92
CA TYR A 107 9.77 18.88 -1.27
C TYR A 107 10.54 19.68 -2.31
N ALA A 108 9.87 20.25 -3.31
CA ALA A 108 10.50 21.12 -4.30
C ALA A 108 11.13 22.37 -3.66
N ASP A 109 10.45 22.99 -2.69
CA ASP A 109 11.03 24.14 -1.98
C ASP A 109 12.20 23.74 -1.07
N ILE A 110 12.13 22.56 -0.41
CA ILE A 110 13.25 22.03 0.37
C ILE A 110 14.47 21.80 -0.53
N LEU A 111 14.29 21.19 -1.71
CA LEU A 111 15.39 20.99 -2.67
C LEU A 111 16.01 22.33 -3.09
N ARG A 112 15.19 23.33 -3.38
CA ARG A 112 15.67 24.69 -3.69
C ARG A 112 16.47 25.31 -2.54
N GLN A 113 16.01 25.13 -1.30
CA GLN A 113 16.74 25.59 -0.12
C GLN A 113 18.07 24.85 0.07
N LEU A 114 18.13 23.55 -0.26
CA LEU A 114 19.39 22.79 -0.21
C LEU A 114 20.39 23.30 -1.26
N ASP A 115 19.94 23.59 -2.48
CA ASP A 115 20.79 24.16 -3.52
C ASP A 115 21.31 25.56 -3.12
N GLU A 116 20.47 26.39 -2.50
CA GLU A 116 20.88 27.69 -1.96
C GLU A 116 21.93 27.54 -0.84
N LEU A 117 21.74 26.57 0.05
CA LEU A 117 22.70 26.27 1.11
C LEU A 117 24.05 25.79 0.56
N GLU A 118 24.08 25.05 -0.56
CA GLU A 118 25.33 24.64 -1.20
C GLU A 118 26.16 25.86 -1.65
N VAL A 119 25.51 26.84 -2.27
CA VAL A 119 26.15 28.10 -2.67
C VAL A 119 26.68 28.87 -1.45
N ASP A 120 25.93 28.88 -0.35
CA ASP A 120 26.36 29.51 0.89
C ASP A 120 27.56 28.77 1.54
N PHE A 121 27.60 27.44 1.48
CA PHE A 121 28.75 26.67 1.95
C PHE A 121 30.02 26.95 1.12
N ASP A 122 29.89 27.09 -0.20
CA ASP A 122 31.01 27.50 -1.06
C ASP A 122 31.52 28.90 -0.69
N ARG A 123 30.61 29.83 -0.41
CA ARG A 123 30.95 31.18 0.06
C ARG A 123 31.69 31.12 1.41
N ILE A 124 31.22 30.30 2.35
CA ILE A 124 31.88 30.09 3.66
C ILE A 124 33.27 29.47 3.48
N ALA A 125 33.41 28.49 2.59
CA ALA A 125 34.70 27.87 2.27
C ALA A 125 35.69 28.91 1.71
N HIS A 126 35.22 29.79 0.81
CA HIS A 126 36.03 30.87 0.28
C HIS A 126 36.51 31.84 1.38
N ILE A 127 35.62 32.25 2.28
CA ILE A 127 35.95 33.11 3.43
C ILE A 127 37.00 32.42 4.33
N LYS A 128 36.86 31.11 4.57
CA LYS A 128 37.83 30.34 5.36
C LYS A 128 39.23 30.38 4.75
N GLU A 129 39.36 30.30 3.42
CA GLU A 129 40.65 30.41 2.75
C GLU A 129 41.25 31.82 2.86
N ILE A 130 40.43 32.87 2.78
CA ILE A 130 40.87 34.25 3.04
C ILE A 130 41.42 34.40 4.46
N VAL A 131 40.69 33.90 5.46
CA VAL A 131 41.10 33.98 6.89
C VAL A 131 42.41 33.23 7.12
N LYS A 132 42.59 32.04 6.52
CA LYS A 132 43.88 31.32 6.55
C LYS A 132 45.02 32.16 5.95
N GLY A 133 44.77 32.81 4.82
CA GLY A 133 45.73 33.70 4.18
C GLY A 133 46.14 34.88 5.08
N TYR A 134 45.18 35.52 5.74
CA TYR A 134 45.47 36.57 6.72
C TYR A 134 46.26 36.06 7.92
N ARG A 135 45.89 34.90 8.48
CA ARG A 135 46.63 34.27 9.58
C ARG A 135 48.08 34.01 9.21
N SER A 136 48.35 33.44 8.04
CA SER A 136 49.71 33.19 7.56
C SER A 136 50.52 34.49 7.40
N ARG A 137 49.90 35.58 6.92
CA ARG A 137 50.56 36.89 6.79
C ARG A 137 50.89 37.49 8.15
N VAL A 138 50.02 37.34 9.15
CA VAL A 138 50.27 37.79 10.53
C VAL A 138 51.41 36.99 11.14
N GLU A 139 51.38 35.66 11.04
CA GLU A 139 52.46 34.79 11.55
C GLU A 139 53.83 35.12 10.91
N ALA A 140 53.85 35.45 9.61
CA ALA A 140 55.07 35.89 8.94
C ALA A 140 55.58 37.25 9.45
N LEU A 141 54.69 38.22 9.66
CA LEU A 141 55.04 39.53 10.21
C LEU A 141 55.53 39.44 11.65
N GLU A 142 54.90 38.61 12.48
CA GLU A 142 55.35 38.35 13.85
C GLU A 142 56.77 37.78 13.86
N LYS A 143 57.04 36.79 12.99
CA LYS A 143 58.38 36.19 12.86
C LYS A 143 59.43 37.19 12.37
N ASP A 144 59.09 38.04 11.41
CA ASP A 144 59.99 39.10 10.94
C ASP A 144 60.26 40.13 12.04
N LEU A 145 59.25 40.49 12.84
CA LEU A 145 59.39 41.39 14.00
C LEU A 145 60.25 40.77 15.10
N GLU A 146 60.07 39.48 15.39
CA GLU A 146 60.85 38.73 16.37
C GLU A 146 62.31 38.58 15.91
N SER A 147 62.54 38.42 14.60
CA SER A 147 63.89 38.43 14.01
C SER A 147 64.54 39.82 13.98
N SER A 148 63.75 40.89 13.84
CA SER A 148 64.23 42.28 13.76
C SER A 148 64.40 42.94 15.14
N GLY A 149 63.63 42.49 16.15
CA GLY A 149 63.74 42.93 17.55
C GLY A 149 64.84 42.19 18.33
N GLY A 150 65.37 41.09 17.79
CA GLY A 150 66.42 40.27 18.39
C GLY A 150 67.80 40.51 17.76
N GLY A 151 68.38 41.70 17.95
CA GLY A 151 69.68 42.05 17.38
C GLY A 151 70.70 42.60 18.38
N SER A 152 71.30 41.75 19.23
CA SER A 152 72.72 41.90 19.64
C SER A 152 73.26 40.65 20.36
N SER A 153 73.93 39.74 19.63
CA SER A 153 75.30 39.29 19.94
C SER A 153 75.80 38.15 19.01
N ASN A 154 76.81 38.51 18.20
CA ASN A 154 78.06 37.76 17.97
C ASN A 154 78.05 36.23 17.70
N ARG A 155 78.40 35.82 16.46
CA ARG A 155 79.76 35.34 16.06
C ARG A 155 79.72 34.44 14.81
N HIS A 156 80.59 34.77 13.86
CA HIS A 156 81.04 33.88 12.79
C HIS A 156 81.77 32.64 13.33
N LYS A 157 81.49 31.44 12.78
CA LYS A 157 82.54 30.42 12.56
C LYS A 157 82.16 29.38 11.50
N HIS A 158 83.18 29.02 10.72
CA HIS A 158 83.21 28.17 9.54
C HIS A 158 83.00 26.65 9.80
N SER A 159 82.53 25.98 8.73
CA SER A 159 83.00 24.68 8.19
C SER A 159 82.72 23.36 8.93
N SER A 160 81.89 22.50 8.32
CA SER A 160 82.24 21.18 7.70
C SER A 160 81.22 20.04 7.96
N HIS A 161 80.91 19.33 6.87
CA HIS A 161 80.35 17.96 6.76
C HIS A 161 78.89 17.77 7.28
N HIS A 162 78.01 16.96 6.70
CA HIS A 162 78.17 15.65 6.07
C HIS A 162 77.00 15.39 5.09
N HIS A 163 77.29 14.70 3.99
CA HIS A 163 76.33 14.05 3.09
C HIS A 163 75.31 13.17 3.84
N LYS A 164 74.03 13.21 3.43
CA LYS A 164 73.23 11.98 3.18
C LYS A 164 72.23 12.20 2.04
N HIS A 165 72.47 11.44 0.97
CA HIS A 165 71.50 11.03 -0.04
C HIS A 165 70.30 10.34 0.63
N SER A 166 69.07 10.69 0.26
CA SER A 166 67.98 9.69 0.24
C SER A 166 67.01 9.99 -0.89
N HIS A 167 66.58 8.90 -1.52
CA HIS A 167 66.04 8.82 -2.85
C HIS A 167 64.58 9.29 -2.96
N LYS A 168 64.29 9.92 -4.10
CA LYS A 168 62.96 10.01 -4.71
C LYS A 168 62.30 8.63 -4.78
N HIS A 169 61.04 8.53 -4.38
CA HIS A 169 60.12 7.59 -5.02
C HIS A 169 58.83 8.32 -5.40
N SER A 170 58.69 8.51 -6.71
CA SER A 170 57.43 8.81 -7.37
C SER A 170 56.57 7.55 -7.39
N SER A 171 55.34 7.63 -6.88
CA SER A 171 54.29 6.71 -7.28
C SER A 171 53.07 7.50 -7.72
N SER A 172 53.11 7.87 -9.00
CA SER A 172 51.93 8.01 -9.85
C SER A 172 51.17 6.69 -9.83
N ARG A 173 49.87 6.74 -9.55
CA ARG A 173 48.95 5.72 -10.10
C ARG A 173 47.52 6.23 -10.19
N HIS A 174 47.13 6.45 -11.45
CA HIS A 174 45.76 6.35 -11.97
C HIS A 174 45.12 5.01 -11.61
N LYS A 175 43.88 5.03 -11.12
CA LYS A 175 42.64 4.68 -11.85
C LYS A 175 41.47 4.64 -10.87
#